data_AF-A0A1Q7E8J2-F1
#
_entry.id   AF-A0A1Q7E8J2-F1
#
_cell.length_a   1.000
_cell.length_b   1.000
_cell.length_c   1.000
_cell.angle_alpha   90.00
_cell.angle_beta   90.00
_cell.angle_gamma   90.00
#
_symmetry.space_group_name_H-M   'P 1'
#
loop_
_entity.id
_entity.type
_entity.pdbx_description
1 polymer ?
#
loop_
_entity_poly.entity_id
_entity_poly.type
_entity_poly.pdbx_seq_one_letter_code
_entity_poly.pdbx_strand_id
1 'polypeptide(L)'
;MLLRALCDAAVDTANRAGTHAGRIAVVQSTAEGAARSSALNAQDGLFTLVERGLSGGAPLERVGLIGAISRALAADSQWNVVRDVAARPEIQVIVSNVSEAGFRIDAPFPGRLTDALHARFTRAPDAPSVFATGSRRACDSALRWWTGS
;
A
#
# COMPACT_ATOMS: atom_id res chain seq x y z
N MET A 1 0.15 -2.90 9.91
CA MET A 1 -0.20 -1.50 10.30
C MET A 1 0.81 -0.43 9.86
N LEU A 2 2.13 -0.71 9.78
CA LEU A 2 3.18 0.28 9.49
C LEU A 2 2.91 1.22 8.30
N LEU A 3 2.60 0.67 7.13
CA LEU A 3 2.44 1.49 5.92
C LEU A 3 1.26 2.46 6.00
N ARG A 4 0.27 2.21 6.89
CA ARG A 4 -0.83 3.15 7.15
C ARG A 4 -0.38 4.41 7.87
N ALA A 5 0.46 4.24 8.89
CA ALA A 5 0.99 5.36 9.66
C ALA A 5 2.13 6.12 8.94
N LEU A 6 2.75 5.50 7.94
CA LEU A 6 3.88 6.09 7.21
C LEU A 6 3.48 6.52 5.79
N CYS A 7 3.31 5.57 4.88
CA CYS A 7 3.10 5.86 3.46
C CYS A 7 1.73 6.50 3.20
N ASP A 8 0.66 5.90 3.73
CA ASP A 8 -0.68 6.43 3.49
C ASP A 8 -0.85 7.82 4.12
N ALA A 9 -0.35 8.01 5.33
CA ALA A 9 -0.38 9.29 6.04
C ALA A 9 0.44 10.37 5.31
N ALA A 10 1.61 10.03 4.77
CA ALA A 10 2.43 10.95 3.99
C ALA A 10 1.72 11.37 2.70
N VAL A 11 1.12 10.42 1.97
CA VAL A 11 0.33 10.72 0.75
C VAL A 11 -0.89 11.57 1.08
N ASP A 12 -1.60 11.27 2.18
CA ASP A 12 -2.75 12.05 2.62
C ASP A 12 -2.36 13.48 2.99
N THR A 13 -1.24 13.65 3.71
CA THR A 13 -0.68 14.95 4.07
C THR A 13 -0.31 15.75 2.82
N ALA A 14 0.38 15.14 1.86
CA ALA A 14 0.74 15.79 0.59
C ALA A 14 -0.49 16.19 -0.24
N ASN A 15 -1.52 15.33 -0.27
CA ASN A 15 -2.78 15.62 -0.93
C ASN A 15 -3.49 16.81 -0.28
N ARG A 16 -3.56 16.86 1.06
CA ARG A 16 -4.14 17.99 1.81
C ARG A 16 -3.35 19.29 1.63
N ALA A 17 -2.04 19.19 1.37
CA ALA A 17 -1.18 20.33 1.06
C ALA A 17 -1.27 20.81 -0.40
N GLY A 18 -2.14 20.20 -1.23
CA GLY A 18 -2.33 20.60 -2.64
C GLY A 18 -1.23 20.11 -3.59
N THR A 19 -0.32 19.24 -3.13
CA THR A 19 0.72 18.64 -3.98
C THR A 19 0.19 17.48 -4.84
N HIS A 20 -1.02 16.99 -4.54
CA HIS A 20 -1.68 15.90 -5.28
C HIS A 20 -0.77 14.70 -5.55
N ALA A 21 -0.35 14.02 -4.48
CA ALA A 21 0.36 12.74 -4.54
C ALA A 21 -0.56 11.56 -4.93
N GLY A 22 -1.70 11.82 -5.59
CA GLY A 22 -2.67 10.82 -6.05
C GLY A 22 -3.21 9.86 -4.99
N ARG A 23 -3.48 8.61 -5.39
CA ARG A 23 -4.28 7.64 -4.61
C ARG A 23 -3.55 6.32 -4.41
N ILE A 24 -3.93 5.60 -3.34
CA ILE A 24 -3.33 4.32 -2.97
C ILE A 24 -4.28 3.16 -3.25
N ALA A 25 -3.80 2.11 -3.91
CA ALA A 25 -4.46 0.81 -3.88
C ALA A 25 -3.72 -0.11 -2.90
N VAL A 26 -4.45 -0.85 -2.08
CA VAL A 26 -3.89 -1.72 -1.04
C VAL A 26 -4.08 -3.16 -1.44
N VAL A 27 -3.07 -3.99 -1.24
CA VAL A 27 -3.12 -5.43 -1.43
C VAL A 27 -2.73 -6.11 -0.12
N GLN A 28 -3.67 -6.88 0.42
CA GLN A 28 -3.48 -7.65 1.65
C GLN A 28 -3.22 -9.11 1.28
N SER A 29 -2.08 -9.65 1.71
CA SER A 29 -1.62 -11.01 1.38
C SER A 29 -1.55 -11.95 2.58
N THR A 30 -2.07 -11.53 3.73
CA THR A 30 -2.17 -12.34 4.95
C THR A 30 -3.47 -13.13 4.97
N ALA A 31 -3.57 -14.17 5.81
CA ALA A 31 -4.79 -14.97 5.98
C ALA A 31 -6.06 -14.12 6.24
N GLU A 32 -5.95 -13.06 7.04
CA GLU A 32 -7.06 -12.11 7.31
C GLU A 32 -7.26 -11.05 6.21
N GLY A 33 -6.58 -11.18 5.07
CA GLY A 33 -6.51 -10.15 4.04
C GLY A 33 -7.87 -9.81 3.44
N ALA A 34 -8.74 -10.81 3.26
CA ALA A 34 -10.12 -10.61 2.79
C ALA A 34 -10.94 -9.77 3.78
N ALA A 35 -10.97 -10.16 5.05
CA ALA A 35 -11.70 -9.42 6.08
C ALA A 35 -11.18 -7.99 6.24
N ARG A 36 -9.85 -7.80 6.29
CA ARG A 36 -9.23 -6.47 6.41
C ARG A 36 -9.49 -5.57 5.20
N SER A 37 -9.49 -6.14 3.99
CA SER A 37 -9.79 -5.39 2.76
C SER A 37 -11.26 -4.98 2.72
N SER A 38 -12.17 -5.90 3.07
CA SER A 38 -13.61 -5.62 3.15
C SER A 38 -13.92 -4.54 4.18
N ALA A 39 -13.35 -4.63 5.39
CA ALA A 39 -13.59 -3.65 6.46
C ALA A 39 -13.09 -2.25 6.10
N LEU A 40 -12.00 -2.16 5.34
CA LEU A 40 -11.46 -0.88 4.87
C LEU A 40 -12.29 -0.30 3.72
N ASN A 41 -12.73 -1.14 2.76
CA ASN A 41 -13.59 -0.71 1.66
C ASN A 41 -14.98 -0.28 2.13
N ALA A 42 -15.54 -0.94 3.17
CA ALA A 42 -16.81 -0.56 3.78
C ALA A 42 -16.79 0.83 4.44
N GLN A 43 -15.60 1.40 4.62
CA GLN A 43 -15.37 2.76 5.12
C GLN A 43 -14.83 3.68 4.01
N ASP A 44 -15.04 3.36 2.73
CA ASP A 44 -14.55 4.14 1.58
C ASP A 44 -13.02 4.33 1.56
N GLY A 45 -12.27 3.37 2.13
CA GLY A 45 -10.82 3.45 2.27
C GLY A 45 -10.35 4.39 3.38
N LEU A 46 -11.26 4.93 4.19
CA LEU A 46 -10.95 5.82 5.30
C LEU A 46 -10.50 5.03 6.54
N PHE A 47 -9.61 5.62 7.31
CA PHE A 47 -9.25 5.14 8.65
C PHE A 47 -8.73 6.26 9.52
N THR A 48 -8.85 6.11 10.84
CA THR A 48 -8.31 7.08 11.80
C THR A 48 -6.86 6.75 12.15
N LEU A 49 -5.98 7.75 12.06
CA LEU A 49 -4.62 7.71 12.57
C LEU A 49 -4.55 8.48 13.89
N VAL A 50 -4.00 7.85 14.91
CA VAL A 50 -3.74 8.46 16.22
C VAL A 50 -2.23 8.50 16.44
N GLU A 51 -1.66 9.70 16.45
CA GLU A 51 -0.25 9.95 16.71
C GLU A 51 -0.09 10.37 18.17
N ARG A 52 0.81 9.72 18.90
CA ARG A 52 1.09 10.01 20.31
C ARG A 52 2.59 10.14 20.53
N GLY A 53 2.97 11.11 21.34
CA GLY A 53 4.37 11.31 21.70
C GLY A 53 4.56 12.43 22.72
N LEU A 54 5.78 12.95 22.78
CA LEU A 54 6.14 14.11 23.59
C LEU A 54 6.62 15.23 22.67
N SER A 55 6.20 16.46 22.94
CA SER A 55 6.70 17.67 22.27
C SER A 55 7.08 18.68 23.34
N GLY A 56 8.36 19.07 23.39
CA GLY A 56 8.88 19.95 24.45
C GLY A 56 8.70 19.38 25.87
N GLY A 57 8.68 18.05 26.02
CA GLY A 57 8.44 17.38 27.30
C GLY A 57 6.95 17.24 27.69
N ALA A 58 6.03 17.84 26.95
CA ALA A 58 4.58 17.70 27.18
C ALA A 58 3.98 16.59 26.30
N PRO A 59 2.97 15.85 26.79
CA PRO A 59 2.20 14.90 25.98
C PRO A 59 1.58 15.58 24.75
N LEU A 60 1.73 14.91 23.61
CA LEU A 60 1.12 15.28 22.35
C LEU A 60 0.24 14.13 21.87
N GLU A 61 -1.00 14.43 21.51
CA GLU A 61 -1.89 13.54 20.78
C GLU A 61 -2.46 14.26 19.56
N ARG A 62 -2.40 13.62 18.39
CA ARG A 62 -3.08 14.08 17.17
C ARG A 62 -3.95 12.96 16.62
N VAL A 63 -5.19 13.29 16.31
CA VAL A 63 -6.15 12.37 15.71
C VAL A 63 -6.53 12.92 14.35
N GLY A 64 -6.31 12.14 13.30
CA GLY A 64 -6.57 12.54 11.92
C GLY A 64 -7.28 11.44 11.14
N LEU A 65 -8.25 11.83 10.31
CA LEU A 65 -8.85 10.92 9.34
C LEU A 65 -7.96 10.84 8.11
N ILE A 66 -7.50 9.64 7.74
CA ILE A 66 -6.70 9.40 6.55
C ILE A 66 -7.62 8.91 5.44
N GLY A 67 -7.52 9.54 4.27
CA GLY A 67 -8.36 9.24 3.12
C GLY A 67 -7.60 8.99 1.83
N ALA A 68 -6.28 8.75 1.86
CA ALA A 68 -5.47 8.50 0.66
C ALA A 68 -5.74 7.16 -0.06
N ILE A 69 -6.41 6.21 0.57
CA ILE A 69 -6.67 4.88 0.00
C ILE A 69 -7.91 4.92 -0.89
N SER A 70 -7.78 4.49 -2.14
CA SER A 70 -8.88 4.34 -3.10
C SER A 70 -9.62 3.01 -2.97
N ARG A 71 -8.90 1.93 -2.67
CA ARG A 71 -9.44 0.56 -2.55
C ARG A 71 -8.45 -0.37 -1.88
N ALA A 72 -8.97 -1.43 -1.28
CA ALA A 72 -8.21 -2.56 -0.77
C ALA A 72 -8.62 -3.86 -1.48
N LEU A 73 -7.63 -4.70 -1.77
CA LEU A 73 -7.75 -5.95 -2.50
C LEU A 73 -7.16 -7.08 -1.66
N ALA A 74 -7.86 -8.21 -1.62
CA ALA A 74 -7.35 -9.44 -1.04
C ALA A 74 -6.56 -10.22 -2.10
N ALA A 75 -5.27 -10.44 -1.86
CA ALA A 75 -4.40 -11.07 -2.85
C ALA A 75 -4.85 -12.50 -3.20
N ASP A 76 -5.40 -13.24 -2.23
CA ASP A 76 -5.74 -14.65 -2.41
C ASP A 76 -6.97 -14.86 -3.30
N SER A 77 -7.91 -13.91 -3.33
CA SER A 77 -9.15 -14.01 -4.11
C SER A 77 -9.24 -13.01 -5.27
N GLN A 78 -8.44 -11.94 -5.26
CA GLN A 78 -8.53 -10.84 -6.23
C GLN A 78 -7.23 -10.63 -7.00
N TRP A 79 -6.37 -11.65 -7.11
CA TRP A 79 -5.06 -11.52 -7.77
C TRP A 79 -5.16 -11.02 -9.21
N ASN A 80 -6.21 -11.41 -9.95
CA ASN A 80 -6.46 -10.90 -11.30
C ASN A 80 -6.61 -9.37 -11.31
N VAL A 81 -7.35 -8.82 -10.35
CA VAL A 81 -7.52 -7.37 -10.21
C VAL A 81 -6.20 -6.70 -9.81
N VAL A 82 -5.36 -7.37 -9.01
CA VAL A 82 -4.02 -6.87 -8.68
C VAL A 82 -3.15 -6.74 -9.93
N ARG A 83 -3.17 -7.75 -10.81
CA ARG A 83 -2.46 -7.71 -12.10
C ARG A 83 -2.96 -6.57 -12.99
N ASP A 84 -4.27 -6.38 -13.03
CA ASP A 84 -4.89 -5.29 -13.80
C ASP A 84 -4.45 -3.92 -13.26
N VAL A 85 -4.45 -3.75 -11.93
CA VAL A 85 -3.95 -2.54 -11.28
C VAL A 85 -2.47 -2.33 -11.60
N ALA A 86 -1.61 -3.34 -11.49
CA ALA A 86 -0.17 -3.22 -11.74
C ALA A 86 0.16 -2.79 -13.18
N ALA A 87 -0.66 -3.21 -14.14
CA ALA A 87 -0.53 -2.87 -15.55
C ALA A 87 -0.98 -1.45 -15.89
N ARG A 88 -1.62 -0.74 -14.96
CA ARG A 88 -2.08 0.64 -15.20
C ARG A 88 -0.88 1.60 -15.37
N PRO A 89 -0.87 2.44 -16.42
CA PRO A 89 0.24 3.35 -16.68
C PRO A 89 0.42 4.39 -15.58
N GLU A 90 -0.64 4.72 -14.84
CA GLU A 90 -0.58 5.69 -13.73
C GLU A 90 0.21 5.15 -12.52
N ILE A 91 0.43 3.83 -12.43
CA ILE A 91 1.19 3.23 -11.34
C ILE A 91 2.68 3.53 -11.52
N GLN A 92 3.28 4.13 -10.49
CA GLN A 92 4.70 4.52 -10.51
C GLN A 92 5.50 3.92 -9.35
N VAL A 93 4.84 3.57 -8.24
CA VAL A 93 5.53 3.03 -7.05
C VAL A 93 4.76 1.87 -6.46
N ILE A 94 5.51 0.83 -6.09
CA ILE A 94 5.09 -0.30 -5.28
C ILE A 94 5.86 -0.25 -3.96
N VAL A 95 5.13 -0.20 -2.85
CA VAL A 95 5.72 -0.30 -1.52
C VAL A 95 5.24 -1.58 -0.85
N SER A 96 6.19 -2.33 -0.29
CA SER A 96 5.93 -3.56 0.45
C SER A 96 6.48 -3.46 1.86
N ASN A 97 5.70 -3.93 2.83
CA ASN A 97 6.19 -4.18 4.19
C ASN A 97 6.10 -5.67 4.50
N VAL A 98 6.77 -6.52 3.73
CA VAL A 98 6.94 -7.93 4.12
C VAL A 98 8.10 -8.06 5.12
N SER A 99 8.02 -9.04 6.01
CA SER A 99 9.12 -9.37 6.92
C SER A 99 10.28 -10.00 6.16
N GLU A 100 11.42 -10.21 6.83
CA GLU A 100 12.59 -10.89 6.26
C GLU A 100 12.24 -12.29 5.72
N ALA A 101 11.39 -13.04 6.43
CA ALA A 101 10.89 -14.33 5.97
C ALA A 101 10.10 -14.21 4.66
N GLY A 102 9.45 -13.07 4.42
CA GLY A 102 8.72 -12.81 3.19
C GLY A 102 9.60 -12.54 1.98
N PHE A 103 10.89 -12.25 2.14
CA PHE A 103 11.82 -12.06 1.02
C PHE A 103 12.52 -13.33 0.55
N ARG A 104 12.35 -14.44 1.27
CA ARG A 104 12.92 -15.72 0.85
C ARG A 104 12.31 -16.13 -0.50
N ILE A 105 13.11 -16.77 -1.35
CA ILE A 105 12.71 -17.16 -2.70
C ILE A 105 11.51 -18.13 -2.72
N ASP A 106 11.37 -18.95 -1.67
CA ASP A 106 10.28 -19.90 -1.46
C ASP A 106 9.03 -19.25 -0.84
N ALA A 107 9.10 -17.99 -0.41
CA ALA A 107 7.96 -17.27 0.11
C ALA A 107 7.03 -16.80 -1.02
N PRO A 108 5.73 -16.55 -0.74
CA PRO A 108 4.79 -16.11 -1.77
C PRO A 108 5.10 -14.72 -2.37
N PHE A 109 5.77 -13.83 -1.64
CA PHE A 109 5.92 -12.43 -2.05
C PHE A 109 6.80 -12.22 -3.29
N PRO A 110 8.01 -12.81 -3.42
CA PRO A 110 8.81 -12.66 -4.64
C PRO A 110 8.08 -13.12 -5.90
N GLY A 111 7.38 -14.26 -5.84
CA GLY A 111 6.57 -14.76 -6.95
C GLY A 111 5.42 -13.81 -7.32
N ARG A 112 4.69 -13.33 -6.31
CA ARG A 112 3.60 -12.34 -6.49
C ARG A 112 4.10 -11.01 -7.06
N LEU A 113 5.22 -10.49 -6.57
CA LEU A 113 5.81 -9.26 -7.10
C LEU A 113 6.25 -9.45 -8.55
N THR A 114 6.91 -10.56 -8.86
CA THR A 114 7.37 -10.89 -10.21
C THR A 114 6.19 -11.02 -11.18
N ASP A 115 5.13 -11.73 -10.80
CA ASP A 115 3.94 -11.90 -11.64
C ASP A 115 3.23 -10.56 -11.90
N ALA A 116 3.11 -9.69 -10.89
CA ALA A 116 2.53 -8.36 -11.08
C ALA A 116 3.38 -7.47 -12.02
N LEU A 117 4.71 -7.52 -11.89
CA LEU A 117 5.64 -6.81 -12.78
C LEU A 117 5.62 -7.40 -14.19
N HIS A 118 5.49 -8.71 -14.34
CA HIS A 118 5.35 -9.38 -15.62
C HIS A 118 4.04 -9.02 -16.32
N ALA A 119 2.93 -8.95 -15.56
CA ALA A 119 1.65 -8.47 -16.09
C ALA A 119 1.76 -7.03 -16.59
N ARG A 120 2.50 -6.16 -15.88
CA ARG A 120 2.79 -4.81 -16.37
C ARG A 120 3.62 -4.82 -17.64
N PHE A 121 4.74 -5.54 -17.66
CA PHE A 121 5.65 -5.61 -18.81
C PHE A 121 4.93 -6.08 -20.08
N THR A 122 4.07 -7.08 -19.97
CA THR A 122 3.35 -7.67 -21.11
C THR A 122 2.19 -6.81 -21.61
N ARG A 123 1.50 -6.09 -20.73
CA ARG A 123 0.29 -5.32 -21.06
C ARG A 123 0.53 -3.84 -21.28
N ALA A 124 1.62 -3.30 -20.71
CA ALA A 124 1.97 -1.90 -20.76
C ALA A 124 3.51 -1.74 -20.80
N PRO A 125 4.18 -2.21 -21.88
CA PRO A 125 5.64 -2.20 -22.00
C PRO A 125 6.24 -0.78 -21.98
N ASP A 126 5.48 0.22 -22.44
CA ASP A 126 5.90 1.62 -22.47
C ASP A 126 5.57 2.39 -21.18
N ALA A 127 4.99 1.72 -20.17
CA ALA A 127 4.63 2.38 -18.93
C ALA A 127 5.88 2.78 -18.12
N PRO A 128 5.81 3.88 -17.34
CA PRO A 128 6.95 4.36 -16.55
C PRO A 128 7.54 3.28 -15.65
N SER A 129 8.84 3.38 -15.37
CA SER A 129 9.51 2.49 -14.43
C SER A 129 8.82 2.52 -13.06
N VAL A 130 8.63 1.34 -12.47
CA VAL A 130 8.02 1.22 -11.15
C VAL A 130 9.11 0.99 -10.12
N PHE A 131 9.13 1.84 -9.10
CA PHE A 131 10.04 1.64 -7.96
C PHE A 131 9.40 0.67 -6.96
N ALA A 132 10.06 -0.46 -6.70
CA ALA A 132 9.65 -1.41 -5.67
C ALA A 132 10.55 -1.28 -4.45
N THR A 133 10.00 -0.84 -3.32
CA THR A 133 10.74 -0.75 -2.06
C THR A 133 10.16 -1.66 -0.99
N GLY A 134 11.04 -2.41 -0.34
CA GLY A 134 10.75 -3.22 0.82
C GLY A 134 11.22 -2.51 2.08
N SER A 135 10.31 -2.21 3.01
CA SER A 135 10.73 -1.79 4.35
C SER A 135 10.97 -3.03 5.22
N ARG A 136 12.20 -3.28 5.66
CA ARG A 136 12.48 -4.21 6.78
C ARG A 136 11.77 -3.66 8.03
N ARG A 137 10.72 -4.30 8.54
CA ARG A 137 10.26 -4.13 9.94
C ARG A 137 9.58 -5.37 10.50
N ALA A 138 9.70 -5.53 11.83
CA ALA A 138 9.02 -6.53 12.64
C ALA A 138 7.51 -6.59 12.31
N CYS A 139 7.04 -7.78 11.94
CA CYS A 139 5.65 -8.27 11.89
C CYS A 139 4.54 -7.29 11.41
N ASP A 140 4.23 -7.26 10.10
CA ASP A 140 2.86 -7.29 9.51
C ASP A 140 2.89 -6.96 7.99
N SER A 141 2.40 -7.86 7.13
CA SER A 141 2.48 -7.75 5.67
C SER A 141 1.34 -6.99 4.99
N ALA A 142 1.68 -6.02 4.15
CA ALA A 142 0.79 -5.36 3.19
C ALA A 142 1.60 -4.82 2.00
N LEU A 143 1.06 -4.95 0.78
CA LEU A 143 1.58 -4.40 -0.48
C LEU A 143 0.72 -3.18 -0.86
N ARG A 144 1.30 -2.08 -1.33
CA ARG A 144 0.56 -0.84 -1.68
C ARG A 144 1.09 -0.17 -2.94
N TRP A 145 0.18 0.41 -3.71
CA TRP A 145 0.40 1.00 -5.02
C TRP A 145 0.15 2.50 -5.00
N TRP A 146 0.96 3.27 -5.71
CA TRP A 146 0.84 4.73 -5.83
C TRP A 146 0.56 5.13 -7.28
N THR A 147 -0.48 5.94 -7.52
CA THR A 147 -0.72 6.56 -8.82
C THR A 147 -0.41 8.05 -8.77
N GLY A 148 0.52 8.52 -9.60
CA GLY A 148 0.78 9.95 -9.76
C GLY A 148 -0.13 10.54 -10.83
N SER A 149 -1.24 11.15 -10.43
CA SER A 149 -2.02 12.18 -11.16
C SER A 149 -2.91 12.92 -10.18
#